data_AF-A0A316NNQ5-F1
#
_entry.id   AF-A0A316NNQ5-F1
#
_cell.length_a   1.000
_cell.length_b   1.000
_cell.length_c   1.000
_cell.angle_alpha   90.00
_cell.angle_beta   90.00
_cell.angle_gamma   90.00
#
_symmetry.space_group_name_H-M   'P 1'
#
loop_
_entity.id
_entity.type
_entity.pdbx_description
1 polymer ?
#
loop_
_entity_poly.entity_id
_entity_poly.type
_entity_poly.pdbx_seq_one_letter_code
_entity_poly.pdbx_strand_id
1 'polypeptide(L)'
;MDITTRYNQEKETTIQYDITELLHDDLSDYVKHKLERSNEDEVKKFLSLFPLISQVQIKEIRRLQNAIKKCFPVEIYEDIKDEVRDIIADYKWKNSKDGKTVLQIEKWIKRARLQLSVDFPEEKIYIGRSFVNPISLVVGGYVKDVGRINIIEKYLADMNPPIAIRFSIKVLEE
;
A
#
# COMPACT_ATOMS: atom_id res chain seq x y z
N MET A 1 -26.17 -17.92 -9.12
CA MET A 1 -25.21 -17.29 -8.19
C MET A 1 -25.82 -15.97 -7.75
N ASP A 2 -26.07 -15.80 -6.46
CA ASP A 2 -26.70 -14.58 -5.95
C ASP A 2 -25.78 -13.36 -6.14
N ILE A 3 -26.37 -12.17 -6.07
CA ILE A 3 -25.67 -10.90 -6.26
C ILE A 3 -24.55 -10.69 -5.24
N THR A 4 -24.72 -11.13 -3.99
CA THR A 4 -23.68 -10.99 -2.96
C THR A 4 -22.46 -11.83 -3.31
N THR A 5 -22.66 -13.05 -3.80
CA THR A 5 -21.59 -13.93 -4.27
C THR A 5 -20.88 -13.33 -5.49
N ARG A 6 -21.64 -12.81 -6.48
CA ARG A 6 -21.06 -12.10 -7.64
C ARG A 6 -20.24 -10.88 -7.22
N TYR A 7 -20.79 -10.04 -6.34
CA TYR A 7 -20.13 -8.86 -5.80
C TYR A 7 -18.82 -9.24 -5.09
N ASN A 8 -18.84 -10.25 -4.23
CA ASN A 8 -17.65 -10.68 -3.50
C ASN A 8 -16.57 -11.20 -4.46
N GLN A 9 -16.93 -12.02 -5.46
CA GLN A 9 -15.98 -12.49 -6.47
C GLN A 9 -15.37 -11.36 -7.28
N GLU A 10 -16.18 -10.42 -7.78
CA GLU A 10 -15.67 -9.27 -8.54
C GLU A 10 -14.77 -8.38 -7.68
N LYS A 11 -15.16 -8.15 -6.42
CA LYS A 11 -14.35 -7.44 -5.43
C LYS A 11 -13.03 -8.15 -5.16
N GLU A 12 -13.03 -9.47 -5.02
CA GLU A 12 -11.82 -10.30 -4.84
C GLU A 12 -10.87 -10.27 -6.04
N THR A 13 -11.37 -9.94 -7.25
CA THR A 13 -10.53 -9.71 -8.44
C THR A 13 -9.95 -8.29 -8.53
N THR A 14 -10.03 -7.52 -7.45
CA THR A 14 -9.41 -6.21 -7.32
C THR A 14 -8.57 -6.12 -6.04
N ILE A 15 -7.52 -5.31 -6.05
CA ILE A 15 -6.72 -5.02 -4.87
C ILE A 15 -7.57 -4.16 -3.93
N GLN A 16 -7.96 -4.75 -2.80
CA GLN A 16 -8.83 -4.13 -1.81
C GLN A 16 -8.10 -3.66 -0.55
N TYR A 17 -6.92 -4.20 -0.27
CA TYR A 17 -6.11 -3.83 0.89
C TYR A 17 -5.30 -2.55 0.63
N ASP A 18 -4.92 -1.90 1.72
CA ASP A 18 -4.06 -0.72 1.69
C ASP A 18 -2.59 -1.13 1.54
N ILE A 19 -1.98 -0.82 0.40
CA ILE A 19 -0.57 -1.14 0.16
C ILE A 19 0.37 -0.48 1.17
N THR A 20 -0.03 0.61 1.83
CA THR A 20 0.85 1.31 2.77
C THR A 20 1.15 0.48 4.01
N GLU A 21 0.30 -0.50 4.34
CA GLU A 21 0.52 -1.46 5.42
C GLU A 21 1.56 -2.54 5.07
N LEU A 22 1.88 -2.71 3.78
CA LEU A 22 2.87 -3.70 3.32
C LEU A 22 4.26 -3.10 3.10
N LEU A 23 4.40 -1.79 3.23
CA LEU A 23 5.65 -1.10 2.92
C LEU A 23 6.46 -0.81 4.17
N HIS A 24 7.70 -1.27 4.17
CA HIS A 24 8.63 -1.08 5.27
C HIS A 24 9.37 0.24 5.14
N ASP A 25 9.54 0.92 6.25
CA ASP A 25 10.48 2.03 6.41
C ASP A 25 11.39 1.86 7.63
N ASP A 26 11.05 0.97 8.54
CA ASP A 26 11.78 0.71 9.77
C ASP A 26 12.14 -0.78 9.92
N LEU A 27 13.14 -1.06 10.75
CA LEU A 27 13.51 -2.41 11.13
C LEU A 27 12.42 -3.02 12.02
N SER A 28 12.24 -4.34 11.93
CA SER A 28 11.31 -5.04 12.81
C SER A 28 11.78 -4.98 14.26
N ASP A 29 10.84 -5.13 15.20
CA ASP A 29 11.16 -5.22 16.63
C ASP A 29 12.11 -6.40 16.93
N TYR A 30 12.00 -7.49 16.15
CA TYR A 30 12.92 -8.62 16.26
C TYR A 30 14.36 -8.20 15.94
N VAL A 31 14.60 -7.57 14.79
CA VAL A 31 15.94 -7.12 14.40
C VAL A 31 16.46 -6.02 15.33
N LYS A 32 15.61 -5.05 15.69
CA LYS A 32 15.96 -3.98 16.65
C LYS A 32 16.44 -4.56 17.97
N HIS A 33 15.70 -5.50 18.55
CA HIS A 33 16.10 -6.13 19.81
C HIS A 33 17.40 -6.93 19.74
N LYS A 34 17.77 -7.46 18.56
CA LYS A 34 19.08 -8.10 18.38
C LYS A 34 20.19 -7.05 18.32
N LEU A 35 19.97 -5.96 17.59
CA LEU A 35 20.93 -4.87 17.45
C LEU A 35 21.18 -4.13 18.78
N GLU A 36 20.11 -3.85 19.54
CA GLU A 36 20.16 -3.16 20.84
C GLU A 36 21.00 -3.88 21.91
N ARG A 37 21.21 -5.20 21.77
CA ARG A 37 22.07 -5.97 22.68
C ARG A 37 23.56 -5.72 22.47
N SER A 38 23.93 -5.06 21.37
CA SER A 38 25.32 -4.69 21.09
C SER A 38 25.66 -3.35 21.75
N ASN A 39 26.81 -3.28 22.39
CA ASN A 39 27.34 -2.03 22.96
C ASN A 39 28.15 -1.20 21.93
N GLU A 40 28.35 -1.74 20.73
CA GLU A 40 29.17 -1.13 19.66
C GLU A 40 28.53 0.17 19.14
N ASP A 41 29.33 1.23 19.03
CA ASP A 41 28.84 2.54 18.62
C ASP A 41 28.39 2.56 17.15
N GLU A 42 29.00 1.73 16.29
CA GLU A 42 28.54 1.54 14.91
C GLU A 42 27.13 0.97 14.86
N VAL A 43 26.75 0.10 15.79
CA VAL A 43 25.40 -0.49 15.85
C VAL A 43 24.38 0.56 16.29
N LYS A 44 24.71 1.39 17.29
CA LYS A 44 23.85 2.50 17.72
C LYS A 44 23.63 3.51 16.59
N LYS A 45 24.71 3.88 15.88
CA LYS A 45 24.64 4.75 14.71
C LYS A 45 23.78 4.13 13.61
N PHE A 46 23.93 2.83 13.36
CA PHE A 46 23.13 2.11 12.37
C PHE A 46 21.64 2.13 12.71
N LEU A 47 21.28 1.82 13.96
CA LEU A 47 19.89 1.90 14.46
C LEU A 47 19.29 3.29 14.28
N SER A 48 20.05 4.36 14.53
CA SER A 48 19.56 5.74 14.40
C SER A 48 19.21 6.17 12.97
N LEU A 49 19.56 5.37 11.96
CA LEU A 49 19.21 5.63 10.56
C LEU A 49 17.83 5.12 10.18
N PHE A 50 17.15 4.43 11.09
CA PHE A 50 15.80 3.94 10.90
C PHE A 50 14.80 4.72 11.79
N PRO A 51 13.59 5.03 11.30
CA PRO A 51 13.08 4.72 9.96
C PRO A 51 13.81 5.47 8.83
N LEU A 52 13.87 4.84 7.66
CA LEU A 52 14.47 5.37 6.45
C LEU A 52 13.57 6.45 5.83
N ILE A 53 13.99 7.70 5.99
CA ILE A 53 13.22 8.88 5.51
C ILE A 53 13.87 9.57 4.31
N SER A 54 15.13 9.27 3.99
CA SER A 54 15.89 9.98 2.95
C SER A 54 16.88 9.10 2.19
N GLN A 55 17.12 9.46 0.94
CA GLN A 55 18.10 8.78 0.09
C GLN A 55 19.55 8.95 0.59
N VAL A 56 19.84 10.02 1.34
CA VAL A 56 21.17 10.27 1.92
C VAL A 56 21.52 9.19 2.94
N GLN A 57 20.54 8.75 3.76
CA GLN A 57 20.73 7.67 4.74
C GLN A 57 21.16 6.35 4.07
N ILE A 58 20.70 6.05 2.85
CA ILE A 58 20.98 4.76 2.18
C ILE A 58 22.50 4.50 2.03
N LYS A 59 23.28 5.54 1.72
CA LYS A 59 24.74 5.39 1.60
C LYS A 59 25.36 5.03 2.94
N GLU A 60 24.91 5.69 4.00
CA GLU A 60 25.42 5.48 5.35
C GLU A 60 24.97 4.13 5.93
N ILE A 61 23.72 3.73 5.68
CA ILE A 61 23.19 2.40 6.05
C ILE A 61 24.07 1.31 5.45
N ARG A 62 24.40 1.37 4.15
CA ARG A 62 25.25 0.35 3.50
C ARG A 62 26.67 0.32 4.06
N ARG A 63 27.22 1.49 4.40
CA ARG A 63 28.56 1.59 5.01
C ARG A 63 28.57 0.93 6.38
N LEU A 64 27.61 1.29 7.24
CA LEU A 64 27.50 0.78 8.60
C LEU A 64 27.10 -0.70 8.63
N GLN A 65 26.23 -1.15 7.72
CA GLN A 65 25.85 -2.56 7.58
C GLN A 65 27.09 -3.46 7.43
N ASN A 66 28.04 -3.08 6.56
CA ASN A 66 29.29 -3.83 6.42
C ASN A 66 30.18 -3.77 7.67
N ALA A 67 30.16 -2.64 8.40
CA ALA A 67 30.95 -2.46 9.61
C ALA A 67 30.43 -3.31 10.78
N ILE A 68 29.11 -3.47 10.89
CA ILE A 68 28.48 -4.25 11.97
C ILE A 68 28.48 -5.76 11.70
N LYS A 69 28.86 -6.22 10.50
CA LYS A 69 28.92 -7.64 10.14
C LYS A 69 29.71 -8.48 11.14
N LYS A 70 30.83 -7.96 11.64
CA LYS A 70 31.69 -8.64 12.63
C LYS A 70 31.06 -8.74 14.02
N CYS A 71 30.01 -7.98 14.30
CA CYS A 71 29.37 -7.88 15.62
C CYS A 71 28.29 -8.95 15.82
N PHE A 72 27.86 -9.63 14.76
CA PHE A 72 26.75 -10.57 14.80
C PHE A 72 27.12 -11.93 14.19
N PRO A 73 26.55 -13.04 14.69
CA PRO A 73 26.54 -14.31 13.98
C PRO A 73 26.01 -14.17 12.55
N VAL A 74 26.45 -15.06 11.66
CA VAL A 74 26.12 -14.99 10.23
C VAL A 74 24.61 -15.01 10.01
N GLU A 75 23.89 -15.86 10.75
CA GLU A 75 22.45 -16.02 10.62
C GLU A 75 21.72 -14.71 10.96
N ILE A 76 22.07 -14.08 12.08
CA ILE A 76 21.47 -12.81 12.51
C ILE A 76 21.83 -11.68 11.55
N TYR A 77 23.07 -11.69 11.02
CA TYR A 77 23.49 -10.68 10.07
C TYR A 77 22.75 -10.78 8.72
N GLU A 78 22.45 -12.00 8.27
CA GLU A 78 21.65 -12.19 7.05
C GLU A 78 20.20 -11.71 7.25
N ASP A 79 19.58 -11.93 8.41
CA ASP A 79 18.27 -11.36 8.75
C ASP A 79 18.29 -9.81 8.65
N ILE A 80 19.28 -9.16 9.27
CA ILE A 80 19.47 -7.70 9.20
C ILE A 80 19.61 -7.25 7.74
N LYS A 81 20.42 -7.98 6.96
CA LYS A 81 20.71 -7.62 5.57
C LYS A 81 19.48 -7.73 4.67
N ASP A 82 18.65 -8.75 4.86
CA ASP A 82 17.39 -8.91 4.12
C ASP A 82 16.40 -7.80 4.46
N GLU A 83 16.22 -7.47 5.75
CA GLU A 83 15.33 -6.38 6.16
C GLU A 83 15.77 -5.01 5.60
N VAL A 84 17.07 -4.71 5.65
CA VAL A 84 17.63 -3.48 5.08
C VAL A 84 17.40 -3.43 3.56
N ARG A 85 17.56 -4.56 2.87
CA ARG A 85 17.30 -4.64 1.43
C ARG A 85 15.85 -4.28 1.12
N ASP A 86 14.92 -4.83 1.90
CA ASP A 86 13.49 -4.67 1.67
C ASP A 86 13.05 -3.23 2.00
N ILE A 87 13.50 -2.65 3.12
CA ILE A 87 13.29 -1.22 3.45
C ILE A 87 13.81 -0.28 2.35
N ILE A 88 15.01 -0.54 1.82
CA ILE A 88 15.58 0.27 0.72
C ILE A 88 14.78 0.09 -0.57
N ALA A 89 14.33 -1.12 -0.87
CA ALA A 89 13.49 -1.41 -2.03
C ALA A 89 12.16 -0.66 -1.94
N ASP A 90 11.50 -0.71 -0.78
CA ASP A 90 10.24 -0.01 -0.50
C ASP A 90 10.42 1.50 -0.57
N TYR A 91 11.49 2.05 0.01
CA TYR A 91 11.81 3.48 -0.13
C TYR A 91 11.96 3.89 -1.60
N LYS A 92 12.70 3.11 -2.41
CA LYS A 92 12.88 3.41 -3.84
C LYS A 92 11.56 3.32 -4.60
N TRP A 93 10.75 2.31 -4.30
CA TRP A 93 9.44 2.14 -4.93
C TRP A 93 8.51 3.30 -4.57
N LYS A 94 8.38 3.65 -3.27
CA LYS A 94 7.61 4.82 -2.78
C LYS A 94 7.97 6.11 -3.51
N ASN A 95 9.25 6.27 -3.86
CA ASN A 95 9.77 7.46 -4.53
C ASN A 95 9.79 7.39 -6.07
N SER A 96 9.50 6.22 -6.65
CA SER A 96 9.35 6.04 -8.10
C SER A 96 8.09 6.73 -8.64
N LYS A 97 8.00 6.90 -9.96
CA LYS A 97 6.81 7.46 -10.62
C LYS A 97 5.56 6.62 -10.31
N ASP A 98 5.68 5.30 -10.47
CA ASP A 98 4.56 4.37 -10.30
C ASP A 98 4.15 4.28 -8.83
N GLY A 99 5.10 4.16 -7.91
CA GLY A 99 4.80 4.13 -6.47
C GLY A 99 4.12 5.41 -5.99
N LYS A 100 4.59 6.59 -6.42
CA LYS A 100 3.91 7.87 -6.11
C LYS A 100 2.47 7.89 -6.62
N THR A 101 2.24 7.40 -7.84
CA THR A 101 0.91 7.34 -8.45
C THR A 101 0.01 6.38 -7.67
N VAL A 102 0.49 5.18 -7.34
CA VAL A 102 -0.24 4.20 -6.53
C VAL A 102 -0.59 4.77 -5.15
N LEU A 103 0.34 5.43 -4.47
CA LEU A 103 0.09 6.03 -3.15
C LEU A 103 -0.94 7.17 -3.20
N GLN A 104 -0.99 7.94 -4.29
CA GLN A 104 -2.05 8.94 -4.51
C GLN A 104 -3.41 8.27 -4.73
N ILE A 105 -3.46 7.22 -5.54
CA ILE A 105 -4.67 6.42 -5.75
C ILE A 105 -5.17 5.85 -4.42
N GLU A 106 -4.31 5.27 -3.59
CA GLU A 106 -4.70 4.70 -2.29
C GLU A 106 -5.28 5.72 -1.32
N LYS A 107 -4.66 6.92 -1.24
CA LYS A 107 -5.21 8.03 -0.46
C LYS A 107 -6.62 8.42 -0.93
N TRP A 108 -6.82 8.46 -2.25
CA TRP A 108 -8.12 8.76 -2.83
C TRP A 108 -9.13 7.64 -2.56
N ILE A 109 -8.76 6.36 -2.73
CA ILE A 109 -9.61 5.19 -2.46
C ILE A 109 -10.10 5.20 -1.02
N LYS A 110 -9.22 5.44 -0.03
CA LYS A 110 -9.59 5.52 1.39
C LYS A 110 -10.66 6.57 1.64
N ARG A 111 -10.48 7.78 1.08
CA ARG A 111 -11.47 8.87 1.19
C ARG A 111 -12.78 8.50 0.50
N ALA A 112 -12.72 7.97 -0.72
CA ALA A 112 -13.89 7.62 -1.53
C ALA A 112 -14.72 6.51 -0.89
N ARG A 113 -14.08 5.46 -0.36
CA ARG A 113 -14.79 4.39 0.38
C ARG A 113 -15.51 4.92 1.61
N LEU A 114 -14.85 5.78 2.40
CA LEU A 114 -15.45 6.39 3.58
C LEU A 114 -16.68 7.23 3.20
N GLN A 115 -16.56 8.10 2.19
CA GLN A 115 -17.66 8.97 1.78
C GLN A 115 -18.81 8.19 1.13
N LEU A 116 -18.53 7.20 0.27
CA LEU A 116 -19.56 6.34 -0.31
C LEU A 116 -20.35 5.60 0.76
N SER A 117 -19.70 5.10 1.82
CA SER A 117 -20.39 4.39 2.90
C SER A 117 -21.39 5.26 3.67
N VAL A 118 -21.21 6.60 3.60
CA VAL A 118 -22.09 7.58 4.25
C VAL A 118 -23.19 8.05 3.29
N ASP A 119 -22.83 8.40 2.06
CA ASP A 119 -23.75 9.05 1.10
C ASP A 119 -24.58 8.03 0.30
N PHE A 120 -24.08 6.79 0.18
CA PHE A 120 -24.70 5.70 -0.58
C PHE A 120 -24.69 4.37 0.21
N PRO A 121 -25.22 4.33 1.45
CA PRO A 121 -25.07 3.19 2.36
C PRO A 121 -25.75 1.90 1.85
N GLU A 122 -26.77 2.03 1.00
CA GLU A 122 -27.55 0.91 0.46
C GLU A 122 -26.95 0.29 -0.81
N GLU A 123 -25.94 0.93 -1.42
CA GLU A 123 -25.40 0.51 -2.71
C GLU A 123 -24.19 -0.42 -2.52
N LYS A 124 -24.19 -1.54 -3.25
CA LYS A 124 -23.08 -2.49 -3.20
C LYS A 124 -21.96 -2.06 -4.13
N ILE A 125 -21.17 -1.07 -3.73
CA ILE A 125 -20.01 -0.57 -4.48
C ILE A 125 -18.70 -1.07 -3.85
N TYR A 126 -17.73 -1.41 -4.69
CA TYR A 126 -16.34 -1.60 -4.30
C TYR A 126 -15.46 -0.66 -5.12
N ILE A 127 -14.43 -0.13 -4.47
CA ILE A 127 -13.40 0.71 -5.08
C ILE A 127 -12.08 0.02 -4.81
N GLY A 128 -11.24 -0.19 -5.82
CA GLY A 128 -9.94 -0.84 -5.65
C GLY A 128 -9.00 -0.57 -6.81
N ARG A 129 -7.88 -1.29 -6.85
CA ARG A 129 -6.95 -1.26 -7.98
C ARG A 129 -7.01 -2.57 -8.77
N SER A 130 -6.59 -2.57 -10.03
CA SER A 130 -6.53 -3.80 -10.82
C SER A 130 -5.32 -4.66 -10.42
N PHE A 131 -5.49 -5.99 -10.34
CA PHE A 131 -4.36 -6.92 -10.20
C PHE A 131 -3.46 -6.97 -11.43
N VAL A 132 -4.03 -6.77 -12.63
CA VAL A 132 -3.28 -6.83 -13.89
C VAL A 132 -2.45 -5.55 -14.09
N ASN A 133 -3.02 -4.40 -13.74
CA ASN A 133 -2.31 -3.12 -13.75
C ASN A 133 -2.58 -2.38 -12.43
N PRO A 134 -1.65 -2.45 -11.46
CA PRO A 134 -1.81 -1.84 -10.14
C PRO A 134 -1.96 -0.31 -10.13
N ILE A 135 -1.68 0.38 -11.24
CA ILE A 135 -1.87 1.82 -11.41
C ILE A 135 -3.31 2.15 -11.87
N SER A 136 -4.09 1.16 -12.29
CA SER A 136 -5.48 1.36 -12.70
C SER A 136 -6.43 1.38 -11.49
N LEU A 137 -7.26 2.42 -11.42
CA LEU A 137 -8.35 2.57 -10.46
C LEU A 137 -9.63 1.93 -11.01
N VAL A 138 -10.25 1.04 -10.25
CA VAL A 138 -11.45 0.29 -10.63
C VAL A 138 -12.56 0.57 -9.63
N VAL A 139 -13.74 0.90 -10.14
CA VAL A 139 -14.97 1.02 -9.35
C VAL A 139 -16.01 0.10 -9.97
N GLY A 140 -16.49 -0.86 -9.21
CA GLY A 140 -17.53 -1.77 -9.64
C GLY A 140 -18.56 -1.97 -8.54
N GLY A 141 -19.62 -2.71 -8.87
CA GLY A 141 -20.69 -2.94 -7.93
C GLY A 141 -22.06 -3.08 -8.58
N TYR A 142 -23.07 -3.12 -7.74
CA TYR A 142 -24.46 -3.31 -8.13
C TYR A 142 -25.34 -2.24 -7.50
N VAL A 143 -26.20 -1.62 -8.31
CA VAL A 143 -27.12 -0.55 -7.92
C VAL A 143 -28.53 -0.84 -8.41
N LYS A 144 -29.52 -0.14 -7.88
CA LYS A 144 -30.95 -0.42 -8.18
C LYS A 144 -31.36 -0.12 -9.63
N ASP A 145 -30.77 0.90 -10.25
CA ASP A 145 -31.17 1.35 -11.59
C ASP A 145 -30.05 2.13 -12.30
N VAL A 146 -30.23 2.37 -13.60
CA VAL A 146 -29.26 3.08 -14.46
C VAL A 146 -29.06 4.54 -14.04
N GLY A 147 -30.10 5.20 -13.53
CA GLY A 147 -30.00 6.57 -13.01
C GLY A 147 -29.03 6.63 -11.83
N ARG A 148 -29.04 5.61 -10.98
CA ARG A 148 -28.13 5.49 -9.85
C ARG A 148 -26.67 5.29 -10.26
N ILE A 149 -26.41 4.56 -11.35
CA ILE A 149 -25.07 4.45 -11.95
C ILE A 149 -24.53 5.84 -12.25
N ASN A 150 -25.27 6.64 -13.03
CA ASN A 150 -24.83 7.98 -13.43
C ASN A 150 -24.57 8.92 -12.25
N ILE A 151 -25.38 8.82 -11.18
CA ILE A 151 -25.18 9.63 -9.97
C ILE A 151 -23.87 9.26 -9.28
N ILE A 152 -23.58 7.97 -9.11
CA ILE A 152 -22.37 7.49 -8.42
C ILE A 152 -21.12 7.75 -9.26
N GLU A 153 -21.18 7.51 -10.57
CA GLU A 153 -20.05 7.79 -11.47
C GLU A 153 -19.69 9.27 -11.47
N LYS A 154 -20.69 10.15 -11.57
CA LYS A 154 -20.49 11.61 -11.48
C LYS A 154 -19.95 12.01 -10.11
N TYR A 155 -20.54 11.50 -9.04
CA TYR A 155 -20.09 11.76 -7.67
C TYR A 155 -18.60 11.44 -7.48
N LEU A 156 -18.16 10.25 -7.93
CA LEU A 156 -16.77 9.84 -7.83
C LEU A 156 -15.85 10.61 -8.78
N ALA A 157 -16.32 11.04 -9.95
CA ALA A 157 -15.56 11.92 -10.83
C ALA A 157 -15.35 13.31 -10.20
N ASP A 158 -16.38 13.86 -9.55
CA ASP A 158 -16.34 15.17 -8.87
C ASP A 158 -15.40 15.17 -7.65
N MET A 159 -15.07 13.98 -7.11
CA MET A 159 -14.02 13.81 -6.10
C MET A 159 -12.59 13.99 -6.63
N ASN A 160 -12.41 14.33 -7.91
CA ASN A 160 -11.12 14.57 -8.57
C ASN A 160 -10.14 13.39 -8.37
N PRO A 161 -10.45 12.20 -8.92
CA PRO A 161 -9.55 11.06 -8.81
C PRO A 161 -8.19 11.35 -9.45
N PRO A 162 -7.08 10.83 -8.88
CA PRO A 162 -5.73 11.10 -9.38
C PRO A 162 -5.46 10.45 -10.75
N ILE A 163 -6.34 9.54 -11.20
CA ILE A 163 -6.32 8.91 -12.52
C ILE A 163 -7.76 8.62 -12.95
N ALA A 164 -7.99 8.44 -14.25
CA ALA A 164 -9.29 8.02 -14.78
C ALA A 164 -9.77 6.72 -14.10
N ILE A 165 -11.04 6.72 -13.70
CA ILE A 165 -11.70 5.56 -13.09
C ILE A 165 -12.19 4.64 -14.20
N ARG A 166 -11.91 3.34 -14.06
CA ARG A 166 -12.57 2.30 -14.87
C ARG A 166 -13.83 1.83 -14.15
N PHE A 167 -14.99 2.25 -14.63
CA PHE A 167 -16.27 1.84 -14.08
C PHE A 167 -16.72 0.48 -14.61
N SER A 168 -17.30 -0.32 -13.72
CA SER A 168 -17.96 -1.59 -14.01
C SER A 168 -19.18 -1.78 -13.11
N ILE A 169 -19.90 -0.69 -12.81
CA ILE A 169 -21.13 -0.70 -12.01
C ILE A 169 -22.27 -1.24 -12.89
N LYS A 170 -23.10 -2.12 -12.33
CA LYS A 170 -24.20 -2.79 -13.03
C LYS A 170 -25.52 -2.57 -12.29
N VAL A 171 -26.63 -2.70 -13.00
CA VAL A 171 -27.96 -2.72 -12.38
C VAL A 171 -28.18 -4.09 -11.73
N LEU A 172 -28.82 -4.10 -10.56
CA LEU A 172 -29.35 -5.28 -9.90
C LEU A 172 -30.45 -5.88 -10.79
N GLU A 173 -30.13 -6.95 -11.51
CA GLU A 173 -31.15 -7.79 -12.14
C GLU A 173 -31.77 -8.68 -11.05
N GLU A 174 -33.07 -8.52 -10.82
CA GLU A 174 -33.87 -9.40 -9.94
C GLU A 174 -34.01 -10.82 -10.52
#